data_AF-C8N6M1-F1
#
_entry.id   AF-C8N6M1-F1
#
_cell.length_a   1.000
_cell.length_b   1.000
_cell.length_c   1.000
_cell.angle_alpha   90.00
_cell.angle_beta   90.00
_cell.angle_gamma   90.00
#
_symmetry.space_group_name_H-M   'P 1'
#
loop_
_entity.id
_entity.type
_entity.pdbx_description
1 polymer ?
#
loop_
_entity_poly.entity_id
_entity_poly.type
_entity_poly.pdbx_seq_one_letter_code
_entity_poly.pdbx_strand_id
1 'polypeptide(L)' 'MEMNIKKALVKLGIEAEVGHSDLSITASGDADLFVMGADIVDSSSIDRSKIIVINNLVSADEFEQKLAVYFHHD' A
#
# COMPACT_ATOMS: atom_id res chain seq x y z
N MET A 1 4.95 9.08 4.36
CA MET A 1 3.80 8.17 4.13
C MET A 1 3.95 6.88 4.93
N GLU A 2 5.17 6.34 5.02
CA GLU A 2 5.49 5.11 5.75
C GLU A 2 4.99 5.08 7.20
N MET A 3 5.03 6.20 7.93
CA MET A 3 4.56 6.25 9.32
C MET A 3 3.06 5.92 9.48
N ASN A 4 2.22 6.30 8.51
CA ASN A 4 0.79 5.98 8.58
C ASN A 4 0.55 4.49 8.32
N ILE A 5 1.25 3.92 7.34
CA ILE A 5 1.18 2.49 7.00
C ILE A 5 1.70 1.64 8.17
N LYS A 6 2.85 2.00 8.76
CA LYS A 6 3.39 1.30 9.94
C LYS A 6 2.40 1.32 11.11
N LYS A 7 1.77 2.46 11.40
CA LYS A 7 0.76 2.54 12.46
C LYS A 7 -0.48 1.69 12.16
N ALA A 8 -0.92 1.66 10.90
CA ALA A 8 -2.04 0.83 10.46
C ALA A 8 -1.72 -0.66 10.65
N LEU A 9 -0.57 -1.12 10.16
CA LEU A 9 -0.12 -2.51 10.29
C LEU A 9 -0.02 -2.95 11.76
N VAL A 10 0.58 -2.12 12.61
CA VAL A 10 0.69 -2.40 14.06
C VAL A 10 -0.69 -2.52 14.72
N LYS A 11 -1.64 -1.65 14.36
CA LYS A 11 -3.03 -1.74 14.86
C LYS A 11 -3.75 -3.00 14.38
N LEU A 12 -3.44 -3.46 13.16
CA LEU A 12 -3.98 -4.70 12.60
C LEU A 12 -3.28 -5.94 13.19
N GLY A 13 -2.21 -5.77 13.96
CA GLY A 13 -1.41 -6.87 14.50
C GLY A 13 -0.57 -7.57 13.43
N ILE A 14 -0.24 -6.87 12.34
CA ILE A 14 0.53 -7.39 11.21
C ILE A 14 1.97 -6.91 11.32
N GLU A 15 2.90 -7.85 11.36
CA GLU A 15 4.33 -7.56 11.28
C GLU A 15 4.78 -7.56 9.82
N ALA A 16 4.98 -6.37 9.25
CA ALA A 16 5.47 -6.21 7.88
C ALA A 16 6.49 -5.08 7.76
N GLU A 17 7.43 -5.24 6.82
CA GLU A 17 8.41 -4.22 6.48
C GLU A 17 7.79 -3.21 5.51
N VAL A 18 7.88 -1.93 5.87
CA VAL A 18 7.37 -0.83 5.03
C VAL A 18 8.56 -0.03 4.54
N GLY A 19 8.78 -0.08 3.23
CA GLY A 19 9.73 0.75 2.50
C GLY A 19 9.02 1.82 1.66
N HIS A 20 9.75 2.88 1.35
CA HIS A 20 9.33 3.89 0.38
C HIS A 20 10.26 3.83 -0.83
N SER A 21 9.68 3.69 -2.01
CA SER A 21 10.39 3.65 -3.28
C SER A 21 9.56 4.33 -4.38
N ASP A 22 10.23 4.91 -5.36
CA ASP A 22 9.60 5.64 -6.46
C ASP A 22 9.07 4.67 -7.53
N LEU A 23 7.92 4.98 -8.12
CA LEU A 23 7.30 4.16 -9.19
C LEU A 23 8.25 3.93 -10.38
N SER A 24 9.16 4.87 -10.65
CA SER A 24 10.11 4.79 -11.76
C SER A 24 11.14 3.67 -11.62
N ILE A 25 11.48 3.29 -10.39
CA ILE A 25 12.50 2.25 -10.08
C ILE A 25 11.89 1.01 -9.45
N THR A 26 10.65 1.11 -8.96
CA THR A 26 9.96 0.03 -8.28
C THR A 26 9.44 -1.00 -9.29
N ALA A 27 9.91 -2.23 -9.17
CA ALA A 27 9.45 -3.37 -9.97
C ALA A 27 8.45 -4.22 -9.17
N SER A 28 7.60 -4.98 -9.87
CA SER A 28 6.60 -5.88 -9.27
C SER A 28 7.17 -6.96 -8.33
N GLY A 29 8.49 -7.15 -8.31
CA GLY A 29 9.19 -8.11 -7.44
C GLY A 29 9.88 -7.46 -6.23
N ASP A 30 9.81 -6.15 -6.07
CA ASP A 30 10.46 -5.42 -4.96
C ASP A 30 9.70 -5.60 -3.63
N ALA A 31 8.38 -5.79 -3.71
CA ALA A 31 7.50 -6.04 -2.57
C ALA A 31 6.33 -6.96 -2.97
N ASP A 32 5.73 -7.61 -1.97
CA ASP A 32 4.49 -8.39 -2.15
C ASP A 32 3.25 -7.51 -2.31
N LEU A 33 3.29 -6.30 -1.75
CA LEU A 33 2.19 -5.34 -1.72
C LEU A 33 2.70 -3.92 -1.96
N PHE A 34 2.04 -3.22 -2.88
CA PHE A 34 2.35 -1.84 -3.20
C PHE A 34 1.19 -0.93 -2.83
N VAL A 35 1.50 0.25 -2.28
CA VAL A 35 0.48 1.27 -1.98
C VAL A 35 0.71 2.45 -2.91
N MET A 36 -0.27 2.73 -3.77
CA MET A 36 -0.15 3.74 -4.81
C MET A 36 -1.38 4.63 -4.89
N GLY A 37 -1.17 5.87 -5.32
CA GLY A 37 -2.26 6.79 -5.62
C GLY A 37 -3.07 6.30 -6.83
N ALA A 38 -4.39 6.51 -6.81
CA ALA A 38 -5.28 6.20 -7.94
C ALA A 38 -4.87 6.91 -9.25
N ASP A 39 -4.19 8.04 -9.14
CA ASP A 39 -3.68 8.81 -10.28
C ASP A 39 -2.52 8.11 -11.00
N ILE A 40 -1.64 7.42 -10.26
CA ILE A 40 -0.41 6.82 -10.80
C ILE A 40 -0.53 5.31 -11.04
N VAL A 41 -1.50 4.64 -10.43
CA VAL A 41 -1.64 3.18 -10.55
C VAL A 41 -1.86 2.72 -11.98
N ASP A 42 -2.54 3.54 -12.80
CA ASP A 42 -2.77 3.22 -14.22
C ASP A 42 -1.48 3.32 -15.07
N SER A 43 -0.52 4.13 -14.64
CA SER A 43 0.83 4.18 -15.23
C SER A 43 1.76 3.09 -14.71
N SER A 44 1.39 2.37 -13.65
CA SER A 44 2.20 1.28 -13.12
C SER A 44 2.02 0.02 -13.96
N SER A 45 3.12 -0.69 -14.23
CA SER A 45 3.08 -2.02 -14.87
C SER A 45 2.92 -3.15 -13.84
N ILE A 46 2.63 -2.81 -12.59
CA ILE A 46 2.49 -3.75 -11.49
C ILE A 46 1.06 -4.31 -11.50
N ASP A 47 0.92 -5.56 -11.06
CA ASP A 47 -0.38 -6.24 -11.03
C ASP A 47 -1.31 -5.61 -10.00
N ARG A 48 -2.51 -5.19 -10.41
CA ARG A 48 -3.48 -4.53 -9.51
C ARG A 48 -3.90 -5.41 -8.33
N SER A 49 -3.80 -6.74 -8.46
CA SER A 49 -4.09 -7.64 -7.34
C SER A 49 -3.13 -7.46 -6.17
N LYS A 50 -1.95 -6.89 -6.40
CA LYS A 50 -0.91 -6.60 -5.39
C LYS A 50 -0.78 -5.10 -5.10
N ILE A 51 -1.72 -4.29 -5.57
CA ILE A 51 -1.68 -2.83 -5.38
C ILE A 51 -2.90 -2.38 -4.59
N ILE A 52 -2.63 -1.70 -3.48
CA ILE A 52 -3.61 -0.93 -2.75
C ILE A 52 -3.68 0.47 -3.35
N VAL A 53 -4.82 0.75 -3.96
CA VAL A 53 -5.14 2.07 -4.50
C VAL A 53 -5.71 2.98 -3.42
N ILE A 54 -5.00 4.08 -3.17
CA ILE A 54 -5.36 5.16 -2.24
C ILE A 54 -5.77 6.38 -3.06
N ASN A 55 -6.92 6.97 -2.75
CA ASN A 55 -7.35 8.22 -3.36
C ASN A 55 -6.82 9.41 -2.55
N ASN A 56 -6.71 9.27 -1.23
CA ASN A 56 -6.28 10.35 -0.35
C ASN A 56 -5.06 9.95 0.48
N LEU A 57 -3.87 10.35 0.01
CA LEU A 57 -2.57 10.09 0.66
C LEU A 57 -2.42 10.76 2.04
N VAL A 58 -3.30 11.71 2.37
CA VAL A 58 -3.30 12.43 3.65
C VAL A 58 -4.19 11.73 4.68
N SER A 59 -5.15 10.91 4.23
CA SER A 59 -6.11 10.22 5.10
C SER A 59 -5.55 8.92 5.66
N ALA A 60 -5.02 8.96 6.89
CA ALA A 60 -4.56 7.76 7.59
C ALA A 60 -5.65 6.67 7.71
N ASP A 61 -6.90 7.08 7.92
CA ASP A 61 -8.05 6.16 8.03
C ASP A 61 -8.25 5.33 6.74
N GLU A 62 -8.04 5.93 5.56
CA GLU A 62 -8.17 5.23 4.29
C GLU A 62 -7.09 4.16 4.12
N PHE A 63 -5.84 4.44 4.55
CA PHE A 63 -4.78 3.43 4.58
C PHE A 63 -5.17 2.27 5.50
N GLU A 64 -5.62 2.56 6.71
CA GLU A 64 -6.05 1.54 7.69
C GLU A 64 -7.15 0.65 7.13
N GLN A 65 -8.23 1.24 6.59
CA GLN A 65 -9.35 0.51 5.97
C GLN A 65 -8.88 -0.38 4.81
N LYS A 66 -8.09 0.17 3.89
CA LYS A 66 -7.63 -0.55 2.70
C LYS A 66 -6.68 -1.69 3.04
N LEU A 67 -5.72 -1.44 3.95
CA LEU A 67 -4.82 -2.48 4.45
C LEU A 67 -5.62 -3.55 5.18
N ALA A 68 -6.54 -3.17 6.07
CA ALA A 68 -7.38 -4.11 6.79
C ALA A 68 -8.19 -5.00 5.84
N VAL A 69 -8.83 -4.41 4.82
CA VAL A 69 -9.60 -5.17 3.82
C VAL A 69 -8.71 -6.12 3.05
N TYR A 70 -7.52 -5.68 2.63
CA TYR A 70 -6.58 -6.53 1.89
C TYR A 70 -6.10 -7.72 2.73
N PHE A 71 -5.75 -7.50 4.00
CA PHE A 71 -5.23 -8.55 4.87
C PHE A 71 -6.32 -9.41 5.54
N HIS A 72 -7.56 -8.95 5.65
CA HIS A 72 -8.69 -9.74 6.18
C HIS A 72 -9.49 -10.49 5.10
N HIS A 73 -9.20 -10.30 3.81
CA HIS A 73 -9.81 -11.11 2.75
C HIS A 73 -9.09 -12.45 2.68
N ASP A 74 -9.60 -13.43 3.44
CA ASP A 74 -9.26 -14.86 3.38
C ASP A 74 -9.84 -15.53 2.13
#